data_AF-A0A8R7U2G1-F1
#
_entry.id   AF-A0A8R7U2G1-F1
#
_cell.length_a   1.000
_cell.length_b   1.000
_cell.length_c   1.000
_cell.angle_alpha   90.00
_cell.angle_beta   90.00
_cell.angle_gamma   90.00
#
_symmetry.space_group_name_H-M   'P 1'
#
loop_
_entity.id
_entity.type
_entity.pdbx_description
1 polymer ?
#
loop_
_entity_poly.entity_id
_entity_poly.type
_entity_poly.pdbx_seq_one_letter_code
_entity_poly.pdbx_strand_id
1 'polypeptide(L)'
;MWKAVLECHEKQLSAIRDSRLHLLKARTVSQSAAATLATLELERELTKWYRCFNKWTSSQRSYVEALNGWLRRWFPEVPDEQDAPDGAPPFSPGKLGARPIFVVSNDWFRAIDLVPKSDALKSIDYFYKLVHELRKRQEDEDRQKRKVDHASRDYNKRREALQRELGPGTGTDMVALPENSGDHTVDLHKMRRKLDNEMAKHDEVVRHVHFAASATLPVGFVPALEQIVGFFHGNLQVYARIRTNGAGARGPPTDDGSESEVRRRPHLG
;
A
#
# COMPACT_ATOMS: atom_id res chain seq x y z
N MET A 1 12.78 -9.24 -14.12
CA MET A 1 11.88 -9.13 -12.93
C MET A 1 11.41 -7.69 -12.71
N TRP A 2 12.31 -6.74 -12.38
CA TRP A 2 11.94 -5.36 -12.02
C TRP A 2 10.96 -4.70 -13.00
N LYS A 3 11.24 -4.77 -14.31
CA LYS A 3 10.37 -4.23 -15.36
C LYS A 3 8.95 -4.80 -15.33
N ALA A 4 8.80 -6.12 -15.25
CA ALA A 4 7.47 -6.76 -15.26
C ALA A 4 6.63 -6.39 -14.04
N VAL A 5 7.25 -6.30 -12.86
CA VAL A 5 6.54 -5.91 -11.63
C VAL A 5 6.23 -4.41 -11.62
N LEU A 6 7.15 -3.58 -12.14
CA LEU A 6 6.92 -2.15 -12.34
C LEU A 6 5.70 -1.89 -13.23
N GLU A 7 5.63 -2.54 -14.40
CA GLU A 7 4.50 -2.41 -15.33
C GLU A 7 3.16 -2.80 -14.68
N CYS A 8 3.17 -3.78 -13.77
CA CYS A 8 1.98 -4.16 -13.00
C CYS A 8 1.54 -3.04 -12.04
N HIS A 9 2.48 -2.51 -11.25
CA HIS A 9 2.18 -1.45 -10.29
C HIS A 9 1.82 -0.11 -10.94
N GLU A 10 2.41 0.22 -12.10
CA GLU A 10 2.03 1.40 -12.88
C GLU A 10 0.57 1.29 -13.37
N LYS A 11 0.17 0.12 -13.87
CA LYS A 11 -1.23 -0.14 -14.26
C LYS A 11 -2.18 -0.03 -13.07
N GLN A 12 -1.82 -0.59 -11.91
CA GLN A 12 -2.61 -0.47 -10.68
C GLN A 12 -2.75 0.99 -10.25
N LEU A 13 -1.65 1.74 -10.23
CA LEU A 13 -1.66 3.15 -9.86
C LEU A 13 -2.49 4.00 -10.82
N SER A 14 -2.41 3.75 -12.14
CA SER A 14 -3.26 4.40 -13.13
C SER A 14 -4.74 4.09 -12.87
N ALA A 15 -5.10 2.81 -12.75
CA ALA A 15 -6.47 2.40 -12.50
C ALA A 15 -7.05 3.04 -11.23
N ILE A 16 -6.23 3.20 -10.19
CA ILE A 16 -6.62 3.85 -8.94
C ILE A 16 -6.81 5.36 -9.10
N ARG A 17 -5.91 6.03 -9.82
CA ARG A 17 -6.04 7.47 -10.10
C ARG A 17 -7.26 7.76 -10.98
N ASP A 18 -7.54 6.89 -11.94
CA ASP A 18 -8.70 6.97 -12.82
C ASP A 18 -10.00 6.61 -12.08
N SER A 19 -9.91 5.73 -11.08
CA SER A 19 -11.02 5.49 -10.18
C SER A 19 -11.29 6.75 -9.37
N ARG A 20 -12.55 7.20 -9.39
CA ARG A 20 -13.02 8.37 -8.65
C ARG A 20 -13.08 8.07 -7.15
N LEU A 21 -11.96 7.66 -6.52
CA LEU A 21 -11.88 7.31 -5.09
C LEU A 21 -12.38 8.45 -4.21
N HIS A 22 -12.12 9.70 -4.62
CA HIS A 22 -12.61 10.90 -3.95
C HIS A 22 -14.14 11.07 -4.01
N LEU A 23 -14.83 10.37 -4.93
CA LEU A 23 -16.29 10.35 -5.02
C LEU A 23 -16.92 9.13 -4.32
N LEU A 24 -16.11 8.26 -3.71
CA LEU A 24 -16.63 7.19 -2.87
C LEU A 24 -17.28 7.80 -1.63
N LYS A 25 -18.58 8.08 -1.73
CA LYS A 25 -19.43 8.20 -0.56
C LYS A 25 -19.44 6.82 0.07
N ALA A 26 -18.90 6.69 1.28
CA ALA A 26 -19.22 5.54 2.10
C ALA A 26 -20.76 5.46 2.17
N ARG A 27 -21.35 4.27 2.14
CA ARG A 27 -22.82 4.14 2.15
C ARG A 27 -23.17 3.39 3.42
N THR A 28 -22.91 4.03 4.56
CA THR A 28 -22.64 3.30 5.82
C THR A 28 -23.87 2.89 6.61
N VAL A 29 -25.07 3.43 6.33
CA VAL A 29 -26.24 3.07 7.16
C VAL A 29 -26.73 1.64 6.90
N SER A 30 -26.54 1.09 5.70
CA SER A 30 -27.01 -0.24 5.31
C SER A 30 -25.91 -1.32 5.32
N GLN A 31 -24.66 -0.98 5.64
CA GLN A 31 -23.50 -1.87 5.41
C GLN A 31 -22.53 -2.00 6.61
N SER A 32 -22.87 -1.54 7.83
CA SER A 32 -21.86 -1.41 8.92
C SER A 32 -21.06 -2.69 9.16
N ALA A 33 -21.70 -3.87 9.22
CA ALA A 33 -21.00 -5.14 9.41
C ALA A 33 -20.06 -5.52 8.24
N ALA A 34 -20.51 -5.34 6.98
CA ALA A 34 -19.70 -5.63 5.81
C ALA A 34 -18.53 -4.64 5.67
N ALA A 35 -18.75 -3.37 5.99
CA ALA A 35 -17.72 -2.33 5.99
C ALA A 35 -16.64 -2.58 7.06
N THR A 36 -17.05 -2.98 8.27
CA THR A 36 -16.12 -3.37 9.33
C THR A 36 -15.31 -4.61 8.95
N LEU A 37 -15.95 -5.63 8.37
CA LEU A 37 -15.24 -6.81 7.86
C LEU A 37 -14.23 -6.46 6.75
N ALA A 38 -14.61 -5.61 5.80
CA ALA A 38 -13.70 -5.16 4.75
C ALA A 38 -12.51 -4.36 5.30
N THR A 39 -12.73 -3.56 6.35
CA THR A 39 -11.67 -2.79 7.02
C THR A 39 -10.69 -3.72 7.76
N LEU A 40 -11.21 -4.72 8.46
CA LEU A 40 -10.41 -5.77 9.11
C LEU A 40 -9.59 -6.59 8.11
N GLU A 41 -10.20 -6.98 6.99
CA GLU A 41 -9.51 -7.73 5.93
C GLU A 41 -8.41 -6.90 5.28
N LEU A 42 -8.69 -5.62 4.98
CA LEU A 42 -7.69 -4.69 4.46
C LEU A 42 -6.50 -4.56 5.41
N GLU A 43 -6.73 -4.34 6.70
CA GLU A 43 -5.66 -4.25 7.70
C GLU A 43 -4.78 -5.51 7.76
N ARG A 44 -5.40 -6.69 7.67
CA ARG A 44 -4.70 -7.98 7.62
C ARG A 44 -3.85 -8.11 6.35
N GLU A 45 -4.40 -7.77 5.19
CA GLU A 45 -3.67 -7.83 3.93
C GLU A 45 -2.54 -6.79 3.86
N LEU A 46 -2.68 -5.61 4.49
CA LEU A 46 -1.59 -4.64 4.62
C LEU A 46 -0.43 -5.18 5.46
N THR A 47 -0.74 -5.81 6.59
CA THR A 47 0.28 -6.47 7.44
C THR A 47 1.02 -7.56 6.66
N LYS A 48 0.27 -8.36 5.90
CA LYS A 48 0.83 -9.41 5.04
C LYS A 48 1.66 -8.83 3.91
N TRP A 49 1.21 -7.76 3.27
CA TRP A 49 1.92 -7.06 2.21
C TRP A 49 3.26 -6.53 2.69
N TYR A 50 3.27 -5.82 3.82
CA TYR A 50 4.50 -5.34 4.47
C TYR A 50 5.49 -6.49 4.71
N ARG A 51 5.02 -7.57 5.35
CA ARG A 51 5.87 -8.72 5.68
C ARG A 51 6.41 -9.41 4.42
N CYS A 52 5.56 -9.64 3.42
CA CYS A 52 5.94 -10.30 2.18
C CYS A 52 6.95 -9.46 1.39
N PHE A 53 6.71 -8.16 1.26
CA PHE A 53 7.62 -7.24 0.56
C PHE A 53 8.96 -7.14 1.28
N ASN A 54 8.96 -7.00 2.61
CA ASN A 54 10.19 -6.97 3.40
C ASN A 54 10.98 -8.29 3.28
N LYS A 55 10.29 -9.43 3.40
CA LYS A 55 10.92 -10.75 3.28
C LYS A 55 11.50 -10.96 1.89
N TRP A 56 10.73 -10.68 0.84
CA TRP A 56 11.16 -10.85 -0.55
C TRP A 56 12.41 -10.01 -0.88
N THR A 57 12.44 -8.73 -0.48
CA THR A 57 13.62 -7.87 -0.68
C THR A 57 14.82 -8.35 0.14
N SER A 58 14.63 -8.73 1.41
CA SER A 58 15.72 -9.29 2.23
C SER A 58 16.25 -10.62 1.68
N SER A 59 15.37 -11.49 1.17
CA SER A 59 15.79 -12.77 0.59
C SER A 59 16.63 -12.58 -0.68
N GLN A 60 16.29 -11.61 -1.54
CA GLN A 60 17.13 -11.26 -2.67
C GLN A 60 18.52 -10.78 -2.22
N ARG A 61 18.55 -9.90 -1.22
CA ARG A 61 19.81 -9.43 -0.64
C ARG A 61 20.69 -10.56 -0.12
N SER A 62 20.15 -11.42 0.73
CA SER A 62 20.90 -12.56 1.29
C SER A 62 21.38 -13.53 0.21
N TYR A 63 20.59 -13.73 -0.86
CA TYR A 63 21.02 -14.55 -1.99
C TYR A 63 22.23 -13.95 -2.70
N VAL A 64 22.19 -12.65 -3.02
CA VAL A 64 23.28 -11.96 -3.72
C VAL A 64 24.54 -11.90 -2.85
N GLU A 65 24.39 -11.61 -1.56
CA GLU A 65 25.47 -11.67 -0.56
C GLU A 65 26.14 -13.05 -0.52
N ALA A 66 25.35 -14.13 -0.44
CA ALA A 66 25.87 -15.50 -0.42
C ALA A 66 26.57 -15.87 -1.72
N LEU A 67 26.00 -15.51 -2.88
CA LEU A 67 26.59 -15.78 -4.18
C LEU A 67 27.91 -15.04 -4.37
N ASN A 68 27.94 -13.75 -4.04
CA ASN A 68 29.14 -12.92 -4.15
C ASN A 68 30.23 -13.43 -3.21
N GLY A 69 29.90 -13.68 -1.94
CA GLY A 69 30.82 -14.23 -0.95
C GLY A 69 31.35 -15.61 -1.33
N TRP A 70 30.53 -16.47 -1.93
CA TRP A 70 30.98 -17.76 -2.45
C TRP A 70 31.97 -17.59 -3.61
N LEU A 71 31.67 -16.74 -4.59
CA LEU A 71 32.55 -16.50 -5.74
C LEU A 71 33.90 -15.92 -5.31
N ARG A 72 33.94 -14.98 -4.36
CA ARG A 72 35.21 -14.39 -3.86
C ARG A 72 36.17 -15.44 -3.29
N ARG A 73 35.68 -16.56 -2.74
CA ARG A 73 36.54 -17.66 -2.24
C ARG A 73 37.33 -18.36 -3.34
N TRP A 74 36.84 -18.34 -4.58
CA TRP A 74 37.51 -18.95 -5.73
C TRP A 74 38.52 -18.02 -6.41
N PHE A 75 38.63 -16.77 -5.95
CA PHE A 75 39.57 -15.76 -6.46
C PHE A 75 40.14 -14.92 -5.29
N PRO A 76 41.03 -15.48 -4.46
CA PRO A 76 41.52 -14.83 -3.24
C PRO A 76 42.42 -13.60 -3.48
N GLU A 77 43.03 -13.49 -4.67
CA GLU A 77 44.05 -12.49 -5.00
C GLU A 77 43.48 -11.14 -5.45
N VAL A 78 42.17 -10.93 -5.40
CA VAL A 78 41.57 -9.65 -5.81
C VAL A 78 41.57 -8.70 -4.61
N PRO A 79 42.40 -7.63 -4.61
CA PRO A 79 42.39 -6.64 -3.55
C PRO A 79 41.01 -6.00 -3.46
N ASP A 80 40.55 -5.69 -2.24
CA ASP A 80 39.35 -4.88 -2.07
C ASP A 80 39.58 -3.47 -2.67
N GLU A 81 38.53 -2.74 -3.03
CA GLU A 81 38.67 -1.39 -3.62
C GLU A 81 39.54 -0.43 -2.81
N GLN A 82 39.62 -0.66 -1.50
CA GLN A 82 40.44 0.12 -0.57
C GLN A 82 41.95 -0.07 -0.78
N ASP A 83 42.35 -1.15 -1.47
CA ASP A 83 43.74 -1.49 -1.77
C ASP A 83 44.13 -1.22 -3.23
N ALA A 84 43.19 -0.78 -4.07
CA ALA A 84 43.45 -0.47 -5.48
C ALA A 84 43.89 1.01 -5.65
N PRO A 85 45.13 1.30 -6.11
CA PRO A 85 45.68 2.66 -6.17
C PRO A 85 44.91 3.63 -7.08
N ASP A 86 43.99 3.13 -7.91
CA ASP A 86 43.33 3.89 -8.97
C ASP A 86 41.81 4.04 -8.73
N GLY A 87 41.28 3.51 -7.62
CA GLY A 87 39.82 3.51 -7.32
C GLY A 87 38.96 2.68 -8.30
N ALA A 88 39.59 1.91 -9.18
CA ALA A 88 38.90 1.06 -10.15
C ALA A 88 38.27 -0.17 -9.48
N PRO A 89 37.08 -0.64 -9.92
CA PRO A 89 36.43 -1.77 -9.28
C PRO A 89 37.24 -3.07 -9.33
N PRO A 90 37.25 -3.88 -8.25
CA PRO A 90 37.69 -5.26 -8.28
C PRO A 90 36.95 -5.98 -9.41
N PHE A 91 37.68 -6.84 -10.12
CA PHE A 91 37.20 -7.55 -11.31
C PHE A 91 37.05 -6.69 -12.59
N SER A 92 37.85 -5.64 -12.77
CA SER A 92 37.90 -4.94 -14.06
C SER A 92 38.42 -5.87 -15.18
N PRO A 93 37.75 -5.96 -16.35
CA PRO A 93 38.07 -6.93 -17.42
C PRO A 93 39.52 -6.90 -17.90
N GLY A 94 40.20 -5.75 -17.79
CA GLY A 94 41.58 -5.56 -18.23
C GLY A 94 42.68 -5.84 -17.18
N LYS A 95 42.35 -6.05 -15.90
CA LYS A 95 43.38 -6.20 -14.83
C LYS A 95 43.58 -7.63 -14.33
N LEU A 96 42.56 -8.49 -14.35
CA LEU A 96 42.59 -9.76 -13.59
C LEU A 96 42.17 -11.00 -14.39
N GLY A 97 41.88 -10.89 -15.70
CA GLY A 97 41.34 -12.01 -16.47
C GLY A 97 40.05 -12.59 -15.86
N ALA A 98 39.37 -11.81 -15.01
CA ALA A 98 38.24 -12.26 -14.22
C ALA A 98 37.12 -12.68 -15.16
N ARG A 99 36.68 -13.92 -15.03
CA ARG A 99 35.54 -14.43 -15.82
C ARG A 99 34.35 -13.49 -15.63
N PRO A 100 33.55 -13.21 -16.68
CA PRO A 100 32.44 -12.26 -16.61
C PRO A 100 31.50 -12.44 -15.41
N ILE A 101 31.35 -13.67 -14.91
CA ILE A 101 30.55 -14.00 -13.73
C ILE A 101 30.98 -13.28 -12.45
N PHE A 102 32.28 -13.03 -12.23
CA PHE A 102 32.78 -12.31 -11.06
C PHE A 102 32.40 -10.83 -11.13
N VAL A 103 32.51 -10.23 -12.32
CA VAL A 103 32.12 -8.84 -12.58
C VAL A 103 30.63 -8.64 -12.34
N VAL A 104 29.79 -9.49 -12.95
CA VAL A 104 28.34 -9.46 -12.80
C VAL A 104 27.93 -9.60 -11.34
N SER A 105 28.51 -10.58 -10.63
CA SER A 105 28.18 -10.83 -9.22
C SER A 105 28.57 -9.67 -8.30
N ASN A 106 29.73 -9.05 -8.53
CA ASN A 106 30.18 -7.89 -7.75
C ASN A 106 29.33 -6.65 -8.02
N ASP A 107 29.03 -6.36 -9.29
CA ASP A 107 28.15 -5.26 -9.66
C ASP A 107 26.74 -5.45 -9.10
N TRP A 108 26.23 -6.69 -9.14
CA TRP A 108 24.93 -7.01 -8.58
C TRP A 108 24.91 -6.84 -7.04
N PHE A 109 25.94 -7.30 -6.36
CA PHE A 109 26.09 -7.11 -4.92
C PHE A 109 26.14 -5.64 -4.51
N ARG A 110 26.73 -4.77 -5.32
CA ARG A 110 26.70 -3.32 -5.08
C ARG A 110 25.33 -2.74 -5.37
N ALA A 111 24.69 -3.18 -6.45
CA ALA A 111 23.41 -2.69 -6.90
C ALA A 111 22.25 -2.96 -5.93
N ILE A 112 22.26 -4.11 -5.24
CA ILE A 112 21.12 -4.62 -4.45
C ILE A 112 20.64 -3.67 -3.35
N ASP A 113 21.52 -2.80 -2.84
CA ASP A 113 21.24 -1.88 -1.73
C ASP A 113 21.23 -0.39 -2.12
N LEU A 114 21.50 -0.06 -3.39
CA LEU A 114 21.51 1.35 -3.83
C LEU A 114 20.13 2.00 -3.79
N VAL A 115 19.07 1.18 -3.81
CA VAL A 115 17.69 1.67 -3.76
C VAL A 115 17.07 1.28 -2.44
N PRO A 116 16.85 2.23 -1.52
CA PRO A 116 16.34 1.92 -0.20
C PRO A 116 14.90 1.43 -0.27
N LYS A 117 14.63 0.27 0.34
CA LYS A 117 13.24 -0.24 0.53
C LYS A 117 12.49 0.46 1.66
N SER A 118 13.16 1.31 2.44
CA SER A 118 12.61 1.91 3.66
C SER A 118 11.38 2.75 3.39
N ASP A 119 11.35 3.49 2.29
CA ASP A 119 10.28 4.46 2.06
C ASP A 119 9.00 3.76 1.56
N ALA A 120 9.15 2.69 0.76
CA ALA A 120 8.06 1.77 0.45
C ALA A 120 7.52 1.06 1.71
N LEU A 121 8.39 0.62 2.62
CA LEU A 121 7.93 -0.02 3.87
C LEU A 121 7.22 0.98 4.80
N LYS A 122 7.76 2.19 4.95
CA LYS A 122 7.15 3.26 5.76
C LYS A 122 5.79 3.68 5.22
N SER A 123 5.62 3.75 3.90
CA SER A 123 4.32 4.13 3.32
C SER A 123 3.26 3.04 3.48
N ILE A 124 3.63 1.75 3.38
CA ILE A 124 2.73 0.63 3.71
C ILE A 124 2.34 0.68 5.19
N ASP A 125 3.30 0.89 6.10
CA ASP A 125 3.05 0.99 7.54
C ASP A 125 2.17 2.21 7.90
N TYR A 126 2.40 3.35 7.26
CA TYR A 126 1.56 4.52 7.40
C TYR A 126 0.12 4.25 6.94
N PHE A 127 -0.06 3.59 5.80
CA PHE A 127 -1.40 3.20 5.34
C PHE A 127 -2.07 2.22 6.30
N TYR A 128 -1.34 1.23 6.83
CA TYR A 128 -1.82 0.34 7.88
C TYR A 128 -2.34 1.12 9.10
N LYS A 129 -1.59 2.11 9.59
CA LYS A 129 -2.00 2.94 10.73
C LYS A 129 -3.28 3.72 10.46
N LEU A 130 -3.48 4.23 9.25
CA LEU A 130 -4.72 4.90 8.86
C LEU A 130 -5.93 3.95 8.88
N VAL A 131 -5.77 2.74 8.33
CA VAL A 131 -6.83 1.71 8.34
C VAL A 131 -7.14 1.25 9.76
N HIS A 132 -6.12 1.08 10.59
CA HIS A 132 -6.27 0.73 12.00
C HIS A 132 -7.05 1.81 12.79
N GLU A 133 -6.76 3.08 12.52
CA GLU A 133 -7.49 4.20 13.11
C GLU A 133 -8.95 4.27 12.61
N LEU A 134 -9.18 4.00 11.33
CA LEU A 134 -10.54 3.86 10.80
C LEU A 134 -11.33 2.75 11.51
N ARG A 135 -10.69 1.60 11.76
CA ARG A 135 -11.31 0.48 12.48
C ARG A 135 -11.73 0.89 13.89
N LYS A 136 -10.86 1.57 14.64
CA LYS A 136 -11.20 2.09 15.99
C LYS A 136 -12.42 3.00 15.95
N ARG A 137 -12.52 3.88 14.96
CA ARG A 137 -13.67 4.76 14.80
C ARG A 137 -14.95 4.00 14.47
N GLN A 138 -14.87 2.92 13.69
CA GLN A 138 -16.01 2.02 13.45
C GLN A 138 -16.45 1.30 14.73
N GLU A 139 -15.51 0.88 15.58
CA GLU A 139 -15.81 0.28 16.89
C GLU A 139 -16.51 1.30 17.82
N ASP A 140 -16.09 2.57 17.79
CA ASP A 140 -16.73 3.67 18.53
C ASP A 140 -18.15 3.97 18.01
N GLU A 141 -18.36 3.95 16.69
CA GLU A 141 -19.69 4.06 16.07
C GLU A 141 -20.61 2.95 16.56
N ASP A 142 -20.16 1.69 16.49
CA ASP A 142 -20.91 0.53 16.95
C ASP A 142 -21.26 0.63 18.44
N ARG A 143 -20.33 1.11 19.27
CA ARG A 143 -20.59 1.35 20.69
C ARG A 143 -21.65 2.44 20.89
N GLN A 144 -21.60 3.52 20.13
CA GLN A 144 -22.57 4.61 20.23
C GLN A 144 -23.96 4.17 19.72
N LYS A 145 -24.01 3.39 18.63
CA LYS A 145 -25.21 2.77 18.10
C LYS A 145 -25.91 1.88 19.13
N ARG A 146 -25.16 1.06 19.88
CA ARG A 146 -25.72 0.25 20.98
C ARG A 146 -26.40 1.09 22.06
N LYS A 147 -25.89 2.30 22.35
CA LYS A 147 -26.54 3.21 23.32
C LYS A 147 -27.85 3.77 22.76
N VAL A 148 -27.89 4.12 21.48
CA VAL A 148 -29.11 4.53 20.77
C VAL A 148 -30.14 3.41 20.81
N ASP A 149 -29.74 2.18 20.48
CA ASP A 149 -30.62 1.01 20.50
C ASP A 149 -31.17 0.75 21.90
N HIS A 150 -30.34 0.89 22.94
CA HIS A 150 -30.78 0.73 24.32
C HIS A 150 -31.76 1.83 24.75
N ALA A 151 -31.45 3.11 24.49
CA ALA A 151 -32.33 4.23 24.80
C ALA A 151 -33.66 4.15 24.04
N SER A 152 -33.63 3.69 22.78
CA SER A 152 -34.80 3.47 21.96
C SER A 152 -35.68 2.36 22.51
N ARG A 153 -35.09 1.24 22.94
CA ARG A 153 -35.82 0.15 23.61
C ARG A 153 -36.47 0.62 24.91
N ASP A 154 -35.75 1.37 25.74
CA ASP A 154 -36.29 1.87 27.02
C ASP A 154 -37.45 2.86 26.78
N TYR A 155 -37.28 3.78 25.84
CA TYR A 155 -38.32 4.73 25.42
C TYR A 155 -39.58 4.01 24.90
N ASN A 156 -39.41 3.03 24.00
CA ASN A 156 -40.53 2.28 23.43
C ASN A 156 -41.27 1.46 24.50
N LYS A 157 -40.53 0.79 25.40
CA LYS A 157 -41.13 0.05 26.53
C LYS A 157 -41.96 0.97 27.43
N ARG A 158 -41.45 2.15 27.77
CA ARG A 158 -42.16 3.12 28.62
C ARG A 158 -43.39 3.69 27.92
N ARG A 159 -43.27 3.99 26.61
CA ARG A 159 -44.40 4.44 25.78
C ARG A 159 -45.52 3.40 25.73
N GLU A 160 -45.17 2.12 25.53
CA GLU A 160 -46.13 1.02 25.51
C GLU A 160 -46.76 0.76 26.89
N ALA A 161 -45.99 0.92 27.97
CA ALA A 161 -46.53 0.83 29.33
C ALA A 161 -47.55 1.93 29.61
N LEU A 162 -47.23 3.18 29.27
CA LEU A 162 -48.13 4.32 29.43
C LEU A 162 -49.40 4.16 28.59
N GLN A 163 -49.28 3.64 27.37
CA GLN A 163 -50.43 3.35 26.50
C GLN A 163 -51.35 2.26 27.10
N ARG A 164 -50.78 1.25 27.77
CA ARG A 164 -51.56 0.23 28.50
C ARG A 164 -52.23 0.80 29.75
N GLU A 165 -51.56 1.69 30.47
CA GLU A 165 -52.09 2.36 31.68
C GLU A 165 -53.24 3.33 31.37
N LEU A 166 -53.22 3.99 30.20
CA LEU A 166 -54.27 4.93 29.76
C LEU A 166 -55.49 4.26 29.10
N GLY A 167 -55.42 2.96 28.78
CA GLY A 167 -56.52 2.17 28.20
C GLY A 167 -56.89 2.52 26.73
N PRO A 168 -57.72 1.72 26.03
CA PRO A 168 -58.09 1.92 24.62
C PRO A 168 -59.07 3.10 24.35
N GLY A 169 -59.24 4.05 25.28
CA GLY A 169 -60.48 4.83 25.39
C GLY A 169 -60.42 6.35 25.28
N THR A 170 -59.27 7.00 25.16
CA THR A 170 -59.22 8.47 25.00
C THR A 170 -58.90 8.87 23.58
N GLY A 171 -59.94 8.84 22.75
CA GLY A 171 -60.01 9.67 21.56
C GLY A 171 -60.18 11.13 21.96
N THR A 172 -59.24 11.97 21.53
CA THR A 172 -59.38 13.38 21.14
C THR A 172 -59.96 14.43 22.13
N ASP A 173 -60.58 14.11 23.26
CA ASP A 173 -61.09 15.16 24.17
C ASP A 173 -60.25 15.33 25.44
N MET A 174 -59.75 16.57 25.61
CA MET A 174 -59.18 17.12 26.83
C MET A 174 -60.20 17.06 27.97
N VAL A 175 -60.34 15.94 28.68
CA VAL A 175 -61.00 15.93 30.00
C VAL A 175 -60.26 14.98 30.93
N ALA A 176 -59.62 15.59 31.93
CA ALA A 176 -59.07 15.00 33.15
C ALA A 176 -58.02 13.88 32.97
N LEU A 177 -56.77 14.26 32.73
CA LEU A 177 -55.65 13.42 33.14
C LEU A 177 -55.63 13.35 34.68
N PRO A 178 -55.51 12.14 35.29
CA PRO A 178 -55.35 12.02 36.73
C PRO A 178 -54.05 12.73 37.18
N GLU A 179 -54.01 13.30 38.39
CA GLU A 179 -52.86 14.07 38.91
C GLU A 179 -51.53 13.28 38.86
N ASN A 180 -51.58 11.94 38.83
CA ASN A 180 -50.43 11.05 38.69
C ASN A 180 -49.86 10.95 37.25
N SER A 181 -50.57 11.49 36.24
CA SER A 181 -50.15 11.46 34.84
C SER A 181 -49.06 12.48 34.50
N GLY A 182 -48.96 13.56 35.29
CA GLY A 182 -47.89 14.56 35.14
C GLY A 182 -46.50 13.95 35.35
N ASP A 183 -46.34 13.05 36.31
CA ASP A 183 -45.06 12.40 36.60
C ASP A 183 -44.65 11.42 35.48
N HIS A 184 -45.59 10.60 35.00
CA HIS A 184 -45.31 9.64 33.93
C HIS A 184 -45.04 10.29 32.57
N THR A 185 -45.69 11.41 32.27
CA THR A 185 -45.42 12.20 31.06
C THR A 185 -44.05 12.90 31.12
N VAL A 186 -43.65 13.40 32.29
CA VAL A 186 -42.31 13.99 32.53
C VAL A 186 -41.20 12.94 32.35
N ASP A 187 -41.39 11.72 32.89
CA ASP A 187 -40.44 10.61 32.72
C ASP A 187 -40.30 10.19 31.24
N LEU A 188 -41.43 10.08 30.51
CA LEU A 188 -41.40 9.78 29.07
C LEU A 188 -40.68 10.87 28.26
N HIS A 189 -40.93 12.15 28.57
CA HIS A 189 -40.20 13.27 27.95
C HIS A 189 -38.70 13.24 28.25
N LYS A 190 -38.31 12.89 29.48
CA LYS A 190 -36.91 12.73 29.88
C LYS A 190 -36.23 11.58 29.11
N MET A 191 -36.91 10.43 28.97
CA MET A 191 -36.45 9.30 28.16
C MET A 191 -36.30 9.69 26.69
N ARG A 192 -37.27 10.43 26.14
CA ARG A 192 -37.21 10.93 24.76
C ARG A 192 -36.01 11.84 24.54
N ARG A 193 -35.80 12.82 25.44
CA ARG A 193 -34.65 13.72 25.37
C ARG A 193 -33.32 12.98 25.46
N LYS A 194 -33.24 11.92 26.28
CA LYS A 194 -32.06 11.05 26.34
C LYS A 194 -31.81 10.32 25.02
N LEU A 195 -32.86 9.78 24.39
CA LEU A 195 -32.75 9.14 23.07
C LEU A 195 -32.26 10.14 22.02
N ASP A 196 -32.88 11.32 21.94
CA ASP A 196 -32.50 12.35 20.96
C ASP A 196 -31.03 12.79 21.16
N ASN A 197 -30.57 12.91 22.40
CA ASN A 197 -29.16 13.21 22.72
C ASN A 197 -28.20 12.09 22.26
N GLU A 198 -28.56 10.82 22.47
CA GLU A 198 -27.72 9.70 22.03
C GLU A 198 -27.71 9.55 20.51
N MET A 199 -28.82 9.85 19.83
CA MET A 199 -28.91 9.91 18.37
C MET A 199 -28.03 11.02 17.79
N ALA A 200 -28.06 12.22 18.38
CA ALA A 200 -27.20 13.33 17.93
C ALA A 200 -25.70 12.98 18.03
N LYS A 201 -25.29 12.32 19.13
CA LYS A 201 -23.91 11.81 19.28
C LYS A 201 -23.56 10.76 18.24
N HIS A 202 -24.49 9.83 17.97
CA HIS A 202 -24.28 8.80 16.95
C HIS A 202 -24.08 9.43 15.57
N ASP A 203 -24.93 10.39 15.18
CA ASP A 203 -24.83 11.09 13.89
C ASP A 203 -23.51 11.85 13.74
N GLU A 204 -22.97 12.38 14.83
CA GLU A 204 -21.63 12.96 14.86
C GLU A 204 -20.54 11.92 14.62
N VAL A 205 -20.56 10.78 15.33
CA VAL A 205 -19.57 9.72 15.13
C VAL A 205 -19.64 9.15 13.72
N VAL A 206 -20.84 8.91 13.19
CA VAL A 206 -21.05 8.44 11.81
C VAL A 206 -20.39 9.40 10.81
N ARG A 207 -20.59 10.72 10.96
CA ARG A 207 -19.94 11.72 10.07
C ARG A 207 -18.41 11.60 10.09
N HIS A 208 -17.82 11.41 11.27
CA HIS A 208 -16.37 11.26 11.42
C HIS A 208 -15.85 9.96 10.80
N VAL A 209 -16.54 8.84 11.00
CA VAL A 209 -16.19 7.55 10.36
C VAL A 209 -16.28 7.68 8.84
N HIS A 210 -17.33 8.34 8.35
CA HIS A 210 -17.57 8.50 6.92
C HIS A 210 -16.47 9.32 6.23
N PHE A 211 -16.07 10.42 6.87
CA PHE A 211 -14.96 11.24 6.41
C PHE A 211 -13.66 10.43 6.40
N ALA A 212 -13.35 9.74 7.51
CA ALA A 212 -12.16 8.91 7.61
C ALA A 212 -12.13 7.82 6.53
N ALA A 213 -13.25 7.11 6.32
CA ALA A 213 -13.37 6.07 5.30
C ALA A 213 -13.11 6.61 3.88
N SER A 214 -13.67 7.77 3.54
CA SER A 214 -13.43 8.40 2.23
C SER A 214 -11.99 8.89 2.03
N ALA A 215 -11.31 9.28 3.11
CA ALA A 215 -9.95 9.81 3.05
C ALA A 215 -8.87 8.72 3.14
N THR A 216 -9.18 7.55 3.71
CA THR A 216 -8.20 6.51 4.02
C THR A 216 -7.46 5.99 2.79
N LEU A 217 -8.17 5.70 1.69
CA LEU A 217 -7.52 5.20 0.47
C LEU A 217 -6.71 6.30 -0.26
N PRO A 218 -7.23 7.51 -0.52
CA PRO A 218 -6.44 8.57 -1.15
C PRO A 218 -5.20 8.96 -0.35
N VAL A 219 -5.32 9.06 0.98
CA VAL A 219 -4.22 9.53 1.84
C VAL A 219 -3.20 8.43 2.13
N GLY A 220 -3.62 7.18 2.17
CA GLY A 220 -2.74 6.05 2.51
C GLY A 220 -2.29 5.22 1.32
N PHE A 221 -3.24 4.71 0.53
CA PHE A 221 -2.96 3.71 -0.48
C PHE A 221 -2.24 4.27 -1.71
N VAL A 222 -2.64 5.47 -2.16
CA VAL A 222 -2.02 6.11 -3.34
C VAL A 222 -0.53 6.40 -3.09
N PRO A 223 -0.13 7.07 -1.98
CA PRO A 223 1.28 7.25 -1.67
C PRO A 223 2.04 5.92 -1.47
N ALA A 224 1.39 4.89 -0.91
CA ALA A 224 2.02 3.59 -0.76
C ALA A 224 2.41 2.98 -2.11
N LEU A 225 1.50 3.01 -3.09
CA LEU A 225 1.78 2.53 -4.44
C LEU A 225 2.83 3.39 -5.16
N GLU A 226 2.80 4.71 -4.99
CA GLU A 226 3.82 5.60 -5.57
C GLU A 226 5.22 5.27 -5.06
N GLN A 227 5.38 5.04 -3.76
CA GLN A 227 6.68 4.64 -3.18
C GLN A 227 7.15 3.27 -3.71
N ILE A 228 6.22 2.35 -3.93
CA ILE A 228 6.54 1.03 -4.49
C ILE A 228 6.93 1.14 -5.96
N VAL A 229 6.17 1.86 -6.77
CA VAL A 229 6.53 2.16 -8.17
C VAL A 229 7.91 2.80 -8.23
N GLY A 230 8.18 3.80 -7.37
CA GLY A 230 9.49 4.43 -7.25
C GLY A 230 10.61 3.44 -6.90
N PHE A 231 10.38 2.55 -5.94
CA PHE A 231 11.32 1.49 -5.58
C PHE A 231 11.65 0.57 -6.76
N PHE A 232 10.63 0.10 -7.49
CA PHE A 232 10.82 -0.77 -8.65
C PHE A 232 11.51 -0.05 -9.81
N HIS A 233 11.15 1.21 -10.05
CA HIS A 233 11.76 2.05 -11.09
C HIS A 233 13.24 2.31 -10.78
N GLY A 234 13.57 2.68 -9.54
CA GLY A 234 14.95 2.87 -9.11
C GLY A 234 15.77 1.60 -9.28
N ASN A 235 15.24 0.44 -8.87
CA ASN A 235 15.94 -0.84 -9.03
C ASN A 235 16.15 -1.18 -10.51
N LEU A 236 15.19 -0.90 -11.37
CA LEU A 236 15.35 -1.10 -12.81
C LEU A 236 16.51 -0.27 -13.38
N GLN A 237 16.61 1.00 -13.01
CA GLN A 237 17.70 1.89 -13.44
C GLN A 237 19.07 1.43 -12.93
N VAL A 238 19.15 1.04 -11.66
CA VAL A 238 20.39 0.56 -11.05
C VAL A 238 20.84 -0.74 -11.71
N TYR A 239 19.93 -1.69 -11.90
CA TYR A 239 20.26 -3.00 -12.48
C TYR A 239 20.62 -2.92 -13.96
N ALA A 240 20.14 -1.92 -14.69
CA ALA A 240 20.55 -1.67 -16.07
C ALA A 240 22.05 -1.32 -16.21
N ARG A 241 22.70 -0.89 -15.12
CA ARG A 241 24.13 -0.57 -15.09
C ARG A 241 25.03 -1.78 -14.79
N ILE A 242 24.45 -2.93 -14.43
CA ILE A 242 25.21 -4.16 -14.16
C ILE A 242 25.85 -4.63 -15.48
N ARG A 243 27.17 -4.78 -15.47
CA ARG A 243 27.93 -5.18 -16.66
C ARG A 243 27.70 -6.65 -16.96
N THR A 244 27.00 -6.97 -18.04
CA THR A 244 26.59 -8.35 -18.37
C THR A 244 27.37 -9.03 -19.50
N ASN A 245 28.33 -8.38 -20.15
CA ASN A 245 29.21 -9.03 -21.14
C ASN A 245 30.52 -8.29 -21.41
N GLY A 246 31.56 -9.03 -21.81
CA GLY A 246 32.76 -8.54 -22.48
C GLY A 246 32.49 -7.99 -23.89
N ALA A 247 31.52 -7.08 -24.02
CA ALA A 247 31.13 -6.43 -25.28
C ALA A 247 32.15 -5.38 -25.78
N GLY A 248 33.41 -5.46 -25.33
CA GLY A 248 34.53 -4.65 -25.80
C GLY A 248 35.44 -5.36 -26.81
N ALA A 249 35.16 -6.63 -27.18
CA ALA A 249 36.02 -7.42 -28.07
C ALA A 249 35.53 -7.45 -29.54
N ARG A 250 34.92 -6.37 -30.03
CA ARG A 250 34.91 -6.09 -31.48
C ARG A 250 35.69 -4.81 -31.69
N GLY A 251 36.97 -4.97 -32.04
CA GLY A 251 37.75 -3.88 -32.61
C GLY A 251 37.07 -3.35 -33.89
N PRO A 252 37.37 -2.09 -34.27
CA PRO A 252 36.79 -1.50 -35.47
C PRO A 252 37.17 -2.34 -36.70
N PRO A 253 36.31 -2.41 -37.73
CA PRO A 253 36.68 -3.05 -38.98
C PRO A 253 37.90 -2.30 -39.54
N THR A 254 38.99 -3.02 -39.75
CA THR A 254 40.13 -2.52 -40.50
C THR A 254 39.67 -2.23 -41.92
N ASP A 255 39.78 -0.95 -42.28
CA ASP A 255 39.55 -0.41 -43.60
C ASP A 255 40.69 -0.87 -44.52
N ASP A 256 40.53 -2.03 -45.18
CA ASP A 256 41.39 -2.41 -46.30
C ASP A 256 40.76 -1.88 -47.60
N GLY A 257 41.00 -0.60 -47.83
CA GLY A 257 40.77 0.05 -49.09
C GLY A 257 41.99 -0.09 -50.02
N SER A 258 41.68 -0.50 -51.25
CA SER A 258 42.38 -0.20 -52.52
C SER A 258 43.69 -0.90 -52.87
N GLU A 259 43.61 -1.75 -53.89
CA GLU A 259 44.34 -1.69 -55.18
C GLU A 259 43.85 -2.89 -56.03
N SER A 260 43.64 -2.87 -57.33
CA SER A 260 43.86 -1.88 -58.38
C SER A 260 43.06 -2.33 -59.61
N GLU A 261 42.47 -1.37 -60.29
CA GLU A 261 41.70 -1.52 -61.51
C GLU A 261 42.67 -1.61 -62.71
N VAL A 262 42.83 -2.80 -63.31
CA VAL A 262 43.58 -2.94 -64.57
C VAL A 262 42.65 -3.41 -65.69
N ARG A 263 42.34 -2.43 -66.55
CA ARG A 263 41.81 -2.49 -67.92
C ARG A 263 41.93 -3.86 -68.60
N ARG A 264 40.78 -4.40 -69.01
CA ARG A 264 40.70 -5.40 -70.10
C ARG A 264 40.68 -4.72 -71.47
N ARG A 265 41.50 -5.25 -72.39
CA ARG A 265 41.27 -5.61 -73.82
C ARG A 265 42.55 -5.41 -74.66
N PRO A 266 42.69 -6.02 -75.86
CA PRO A 266 42.28 -7.35 -76.34
C PRO A 266 43.41 -8.08 -77.14
N HIS A 267 43.09 -9.27 -77.68
CA HIS A 267 43.63 -9.95 -78.88
C HIS A 267 44.62 -11.14 -78.78
N LEU A 268 44.13 -12.22 -79.41
CA LEU A 268 44.77 -13.17 -80.35
C LEU A 268 45.69 -14.28 -79.81
N GLY A 269 45.30 -15.50 -80.19
CA GLY A 269 45.91 -16.79 -79.95
C GLY A 269 44.88 -17.88 -80.16
#